data_AF-A0A132NLJ0-F1
#
_entry.id   AF-A0A132NLJ0-F1
#
_cell.length_a   1.000
_cell.length_b   1.000
_cell.length_c   1.000
_cell.angle_alpha   90.00
_cell.angle_beta   90.00
_cell.angle_gamma   90.00
#
_symmetry.space_group_name_H-M   'P 1'
#
loop_
_entity.id
_entity.type
_entity.pdbx_description
1 polymer ?
#
loop_
_entity_poly.entity_id
_entity_poly.type
_entity_poly.pdbx_seq_one_letter_code
_entity_poly.pdbx_strand_id
1 'polypeptide(L)'
;MLKCLLLGIPLAEVHGLRERADPPLARMLADFVHERLLAGQEVPPEVWSLLDAYPGVPEASDAPDPGEAAQRPLVAPAEDHGTRG
;
A
#
# COMPACT_ATOMS: atom_id res chain seq x y z
N MET A 1 5.27 0.44 4.03
CA MET A 1 5.39 0.60 2.56
C MET A 1 5.30 2.07 2.15
N LEU A 2 4.32 2.86 2.63
CA LEU A 2 4.21 4.30 2.35
C LEU A 2 5.51 5.11 2.61
N LYS A 3 6.27 4.75 3.65
CA LYS A 3 7.54 5.41 3.96
C LYS A 3 8.54 5.38 2.78
N CYS A 4 8.52 4.36 1.93
CA CYS A 4 9.37 4.30 0.74
C CYS A 4 9.06 5.46 -0.22
N LEU A 5 7.79 5.74 -0.49
CA LEU A 5 7.36 6.86 -1.33
C LEU A 5 7.70 8.23 -0.72
N LEU A 6 7.51 8.37 0.59
CA LEU A 6 7.86 9.60 1.31
C LEU A 6 9.38 9.86 1.29
N LEU A 7 10.19 8.81 1.28
CA LEU A 7 11.65 8.88 1.21
C LEU A 7 12.20 8.90 -0.22
N GLY A 8 11.33 8.85 -1.25
CA GLY A 8 11.75 8.81 -2.65
C GLY A 8 12.41 7.49 -3.08
N ILE A 9 12.20 6.42 -2.33
CA ILE A 9 12.67 5.07 -2.69
C ILE A 9 11.74 4.51 -3.77
N PRO A 10 12.27 4.06 -4.92
CA PRO A 10 11.46 3.49 -5.99
C PRO A 10 10.75 2.22 -5.51
N LEU A 11 9.45 2.14 -5.81
CA LEU A 11 8.62 1.02 -5.38
C LEU A 11 8.97 -0.30 -6.09
N ALA A 12 9.60 -0.23 -7.26
CA ALA A 12 10.09 -1.38 -8.00
C ALA A 12 11.12 -2.21 -7.22
N GLU A 13 11.83 -1.60 -6.27
CA GLU A 13 12.81 -2.29 -5.42
C GLU A 13 12.14 -3.01 -4.24
N VAL A 14 10.84 -2.80 -4.01
CA VAL A 14 10.09 -3.41 -2.92
C VAL A 14 9.50 -4.74 -3.39
N HIS A 15 10.15 -5.85 -3.04
CA HIS A 15 9.64 -7.19 -3.32
C HIS A 15 8.29 -7.48 -2.63
N GLY A 16 7.40 -8.18 -3.36
CA GLY A 16 6.08 -8.59 -2.87
C GLY A 16 5.11 -7.43 -2.66
N LEU A 17 5.40 -6.23 -3.19
CA LEU A 17 4.58 -5.03 -2.93
C LEU A 17 3.12 -5.19 -3.33
N ARG A 18 2.85 -5.88 -4.45
CA ARG A 18 1.48 -6.17 -4.92
C ARG A 18 0.71 -7.04 -3.94
N GLU A 19 1.36 -8.10 -3.44
CA GLU A 19 0.79 -9.09 -2.53
C GLU A 19 0.57 -8.52 -1.12
N ARG A 20 1.40 -7.54 -0.75
CA ARG A 20 1.34 -6.84 0.53
C ARG A 20 0.54 -5.55 0.50
N ALA A 21 0.04 -5.16 -0.67
CA ALA A 21 -0.86 -4.02 -0.74
C ALA A 21 -2.20 -4.41 -0.10
N ASP A 22 -2.85 -3.44 0.51
CA ASP A 22 -4.12 -3.62 1.20
C ASP A 22 -4.97 -2.34 1.03
N PRO A 23 -6.30 -2.42 1.23
CA PRO A 23 -7.18 -1.27 1.05
C PRO A 23 -6.78 -0.02 1.88
N PRO A 24 -6.33 -0.15 3.15
CA PRO A 24 -5.79 0.98 3.91
C PRO A 24 -4.57 1.62 3.25
N LEU A 25 -3.63 0.82 2.74
CA LEU A 25 -2.49 1.35 1.98
C LEU A 25 -2.95 2.08 0.72
N ALA A 26 -3.90 1.52 -0.03
CA ALA A 26 -4.45 2.16 -1.23
C ALA A 26 -5.10 3.52 -0.92
N ARG A 27 -5.80 3.64 0.23
CA ARG A 27 -6.32 4.91 0.74
C ARG A 27 -5.20 5.93 0.97
N MET A 28 -4.17 5.57 1.73
CA MET A 28 -3.03 6.46 1.98
C MET A 28 -2.30 6.86 0.69
N LEU A 29 -2.21 5.95 -0.29
CA LEU A 29 -1.64 6.25 -1.60
C LEU A 29 -2.49 7.29 -2.35
N ALA A 30 -3.81 7.21 -2.28
CA ALA A 30 -4.70 8.19 -2.88
C ALA A 30 -4.52 9.59 -2.26
N ASP A 31 -4.39 9.67 -0.93
CA ASP A 31 -4.10 10.93 -0.23
C ASP A 31 -2.71 11.48 -0.62
N PHE A 32 -1.69 10.63 -0.72
CA PHE A 32 -0.36 11.02 -1.23
C PHE A 32 -0.42 11.59 -2.66
N VAL A 33 -1.18 10.95 -3.55
CA VAL A 33 -1.39 11.44 -4.92
C VAL A 33 -2.02 12.82 -4.92
N HIS A 34 -3.06 13.02 -4.10
CA HIS A 34 -3.73 14.31 -3.98
C HIS A 34 -2.75 15.42 -3.58
N GLU A 35 -1.96 15.19 -2.54
CA GLU A 35 -0.96 16.16 -2.06
C GLU A 35 0.09 16.50 -3.12
N ARG A 36 0.58 15.50 -3.88
CA ARG A 36 1.54 15.71 -4.97
C ARG A 36 0.95 16.57 -6.08
N LEU A 37 -0.29 16.30 -6.49
CA LEU A 37 -0.97 17.06 -7.53
C LEU A 37 -1.22 18.51 -7.10
N LEU A 38 -1.63 18.75 -5.86
CA LEU A 38 -1.76 20.10 -5.31
C LEU A 38 -0.43 20.84 -5.26
N ALA A 39 0.67 20.14 -4.99
CA ALA A 39 2.02 20.69 -5.01
C ALA A 39 2.61 20.85 -6.42
N GLY A 40 1.87 20.48 -7.48
CA GLY A 40 2.37 20.51 -8.86
C GLY A 40 3.51 19.52 -9.12
N GLN A 41 3.62 18.47 -8.32
CA GLN A 41 4.64 17.43 -8.41
C GLN A 41 4.13 16.23 -9.20
N GLU A 42 5.04 15.56 -9.91
CA GLU A 42 4.72 14.33 -10.62
C GLU A 42 4.44 13.17 -9.66
N VAL A 43 3.50 12.31 -10.06
CA VAL A 43 3.17 11.08 -9.35
C VAL A 43 3.82 9.91 -10.07
N PRO A 44 4.63 9.07 -9.39
CA PRO A 44 5.24 7.92 -10.02
C PRO A 44 4.21 6.94 -10.61
N PRO A 45 4.44 6.35 -11.80
CA PRO A 45 3.50 5.46 -12.49
C PRO A 45 3.12 4.20 -11.69
N GLU A 46 4.04 3.72 -10.85
CA GLU A 46 3.77 2.57 -9.97
C GLU A 46 2.68 2.85 -8.94
N VAL A 47 2.53 4.10 -8.49
CA VAL A 47 1.47 4.49 -7.55
C VAL A 47 0.10 4.32 -8.20
N TRP A 48 -0.05 4.76 -9.46
CA TRP A 48 -1.27 4.56 -10.24
C TRP A 48 -1.58 3.07 -10.46
N SER A 49 -0.56 2.28 -10.76
CA SER A 49 -0.71 0.83 -10.95
C SER A 49 -1.15 0.09 -9.69
N LEU A 50 -0.78 0.59 -8.51
CA LEU A 50 -1.25 0.05 -7.24
C LEU A 50 -2.69 0.48 -6.95
N LEU A 51 -3.06 1.73 -7.22
CA LEU A 51 -4.43 2.21 -7.04
C LEU A 51 -5.43 1.49 -7.95
N ASP A 52 -5.07 1.23 -9.21
CA ASP A 52 -5.90 0.48 -10.17
C ASP A 52 -6.24 -0.93 -9.68
N ALA A 53 -5.33 -1.56 -8.92
CA ALA A 53 -5.55 -2.89 -8.35
C ALA A 53 -6.57 -2.89 -7.17
N TYR A 54 -6.98 -1.73 -6.67
CA TYR A 54 -7.94 -1.58 -5.56
C TYR A 54 -9.12 -0.68 -5.96
N PRO A 55 -10.00 -1.14 -6.87
CA PRO A 55 -11.22 -0.42 -7.19
C PRO A 55 -12.18 -0.48 -5.98
N GLY A 56 -12.50 0.67 -5.38
CA GLY A 56 -13.48 0.76 -4.29
C GLY A 56 -12.98 1.39 -2.99
N VAL A 57 -11.81 2.03 -2.98
CA VAL A 57 -11.39 2.86 -1.84
C VAL A 57 -12.40 4.02 -1.67
N PRO A 58 -13.17 4.08 -0.57
CA PRO A 58 -14.14 5.15 -0.34
C PRO A 58 -13.42 6.48 -0.19
N GLU A 59 -14.10 7.57 -0.58
CA GLU A 59 -13.58 8.94 -0.51
C GLU A 59 -13.09 9.30 0.91
N ALA A 60 -12.20 10.28 0.99
CA ALA A 60 -11.22 10.58 2.06
C ALA A 60 -11.67 10.79 3.50
N SER A 61 -12.89 10.42 3.89
CA SER A 61 -13.53 10.98 5.08
C SER A 61 -14.06 9.97 6.09
N ASP A 62 -13.53 8.74 6.11
CA ASP A 62 -13.73 7.82 7.24
C ASP A 62 -12.45 6.99 7.46
N ALA A 63 -11.50 7.52 8.24
CA ALA A 63 -10.26 6.80 8.54
C ALA A 63 -10.04 6.74 10.07
N PRO A 64 -9.89 5.53 10.66
CA PRO A 64 -9.21 5.38 11.93
C PRO A 64 -7.72 5.71 11.80
N ASP A 65 -7.08 6.03 12.94
CA ASP A 65 -5.72 6.55 13.03
C ASP A 65 -4.69 5.68 12.28
N PRO A 66 -3.83 6.28 11.42
CA PRO A 66 -2.85 5.55 10.60
C PRO A 66 -1.78 4.81 11.42
N GLY A 67 -1.70 5.04 12.73
CA GLY A 67 -0.79 4.35 13.64
C GLY A 67 -1.14 2.89 13.93
N GLU A 68 -2.40 2.48 13.77
CA GLU A 68 -2.88 1.17 14.25
C GLU A 68 -2.85 0.07 13.17
N ALA A 69 -3.12 0.40 11.90
CA ALA A 69 -3.13 -0.58 10.81
C ALA A 69 -1.72 -0.98 10.32
N ALA A 70 -0.72 -0.12 10.52
CA ALA A 70 0.63 -0.28 9.98
C ALA A 70 1.46 -1.38 10.68
N GLN A 71 0.96 -1.98 11.76
CA GLN A 71 1.71 -2.91 12.61
C GLN A 71 1.21 -4.35 12.53
N ARG A 72 0.18 -4.65 11.74
CA ARG A 72 -0.33 -6.02 11.66
C ARG A 72 0.70 -6.92 10.98
N PRO A 73 1.15 -8.01 11.62
CA PRO A 73 2.12 -8.91 11.02
C PRO A 73 1.55 -9.46 9.71
N LEU A 74 2.38 -9.50 8.66
CA LEU A 74 2.13 -10.35 7.50
C LEU A 74 2.18 -11.79 8.00
N VAL A 75 1.05 -12.32 8.43
CA VAL A 75 0.93 -13.74 8.75
C VAL A 75 1.13 -14.49 7.44
N ALA A 76 2.29 -15.10 7.28
CA ALA A 76 2.50 -16.08 6.22
C ALA A 76 1.45 -17.19 6.42
N PRO A 77 0.79 -17.70 5.37
CA PRO A 77 0.06 -18.95 5.51
C PRO A 77 1.08 -20.00 5.97
N ALA A 78 0.85 -20.58 7.15
CA ALA A 78 1.62 -21.72 7.62
C ALA A 78 1.42 -22.84 6.60
N GLU A 79 2.49 -23.22 5.93
CA GLU A 79 2.47 -24.34 5.00
C GLU A 79 2.15 -25.61 5.80
N ASP A 80 1.00 -26.23 5.50
CA ASP A 80 0.64 -27.55 5.98
C ASP A 80 1.57 -28.57 5.31
N HIS A 81 2.72 -28.82 5.93
CA HIS A 81 3.58 -29.92 5.52
C HIS A 81 3.03 -31.20 6.15
N GLY A 82 1.96 -31.72 5.56
CA GLY A 82 1.53 -33.09 5.77
C GLY A 82 2.62 -34.05 5.31
N THR A 83 3.41 -34.58 6.26
CA THR A 83 4.17 -35.81 6.04
C THR A 83 3.50 -36.95 6.77
N ARG A 84 2.78 -37.72 5.97
CA ARG A 84 2.33 -39.08 6.25
C ARG A 84 3.56 -40.00 6.29
N GLY A 85 3.71 -40.77 7.37
CA GLY A 85 4.73 -41.81 7.50
C GLY A 85 4.77 -42.39 8.90
#